data_AF-A0A059AU43-F1
#
_entry.id   AF-A0A059AU43-F1
#
_cell.length_a   1.000
_cell.length_b   1.000
_cell.length_c   1.000
_cell.angle_alpha   90.00
_cell.angle_beta   90.00
_cell.angle_gamma   90.00
#
_symmetry.space_group_name_H-M   'P 1'
#
loop_
_entity.id
_entity.type
_entity.pdbx_description
1 polymer ?
#
loop_
_entity_poly.entity_id
_entity_poly.type
_entity_poly.pdbx_seq_one_letter_code
_entity_poly.pdbx_strand_id
1 'polypeptide(L)'
;MELIKEDDGLEPVSPTGQYFNSKVMSVSVLGILESEIPIDDSQATALIKDVFLPINPRFSSIMVIGKKGARKWKKVEVEVENHVHVPSFSSPKGSSSPSENDSFLKSYISQIAKQPFPQGQPLWEVHIIKCPTSEAQGTVIFKLHHALGDGYSLVGALLSCLQRADDPSLPVTFPSVNKFSSANNDDRNIGLPKVVSGCFLPLVNTVRDFGGSVLKSTCFKDDLSPIRCGLESFRPFSLSAISFSLDRIKEIKSRLRVTINDVIMGVIFLAT
;
A
#
# COMPACT_ATOMS: atom_id res chain seq x y z
N MET A 1 -13.06 13.36 -14.13
CA MET A 1 -11.91 14.24 -13.83
C MET A 1 -12.24 15.64 -14.30
N GLU A 2 -11.95 16.64 -13.46
CA GLU A 2 -12.15 18.05 -13.77
C GLU A 2 -11.10 18.53 -14.81
N LEU A 3 -11.54 19.32 -15.80
CA LEU A 3 -10.70 19.92 -16.84
C LEU A 3 -10.36 21.35 -16.44
N ILE A 4 -9.07 21.71 -16.40
CA ILE A 4 -8.65 23.06 -15.97
C ILE A 4 -8.15 23.89 -17.16
N LYS A 5 -8.60 25.15 -17.22
CA LYS A 5 -8.27 26.13 -18.27
C LYS A 5 -7.01 26.96 -18.00
N GLU A 6 -6.44 26.92 -16.80
CA GLU A 6 -5.18 27.60 -16.45
C GLU A 6 -4.25 26.59 -15.75
N ASP A 7 -2.99 26.57 -16.19
CA ASP A 7 -2.05 25.45 -15.96
C ASP A 7 -0.82 25.85 -15.12
N ASP A 8 -0.77 27.12 -14.72
CA ASP A 8 0.44 27.76 -14.19
C ASP A 8 0.61 27.40 -12.70
N GLY A 9 1.58 26.51 -12.43
CA GLY A 9 2.06 26.19 -11.08
C GLY A 9 1.59 24.85 -10.49
N LEU A 10 0.74 24.08 -11.16
CA LEU A 10 0.31 22.77 -10.64
C LEU A 10 1.37 21.68 -10.86
N GLU A 11 1.62 20.87 -9.82
CA GLU A 11 2.57 19.76 -9.87
C GLU A 11 2.07 18.62 -10.75
N PRO A 12 2.90 18.05 -11.63
CA PRO A 12 2.53 16.89 -12.44
C PRO A 12 2.39 15.62 -11.58
N VAL A 13 1.45 14.76 -11.94
CA VAL A 13 1.38 13.40 -11.38
C VAL A 13 2.55 12.59 -11.91
N SER A 14 3.22 11.81 -11.06
CA SER A 14 4.34 10.95 -11.47
C SER A 14 3.91 9.91 -12.53
N PRO A 15 4.83 9.44 -13.40
CA PRO A 15 4.50 8.42 -14.40
C PRO A 15 3.79 7.18 -13.80
N THR A 16 4.30 6.70 -12.67
CA THR A 16 3.72 5.57 -11.92
C THR A 16 2.32 5.89 -11.40
N GLY A 17 2.09 7.09 -10.86
CA GLY A 17 0.77 7.52 -10.40
C GLY A 17 -0.24 7.68 -11.53
N GLN A 18 0.21 8.08 -12.73
CA GLN A 18 -0.64 8.13 -13.91
C GLN A 18 -1.05 6.73 -14.38
N TYR A 19 -0.09 5.79 -14.39
CA TYR A 19 -0.31 4.40 -14.81
C TYR A 19 -1.30 3.66 -13.90
N PHE A 20 -1.11 3.77 -12.57
CA PHE A 20 -1.98 3.15 -11.57
C PHE A 20 -3.34 3.83 -11.39
N ASN A 21 -3.61 4.95 -12.05
CA ASN A 21 -4.91 5.60 -12.05
C ASN A 21 -5.54 5.60 -13.45
N SER A 22 -5.40 4.52 -14.20
CA SER A 22 -5.93 4.43 -15.57
C SER A 22 -7.27 3.69 -15.59
N LYS A 23 -7.99 3.77 -16.72
CA LYS A 23 -9.20 2.95 -16.92
C LYS A 23 -8.89 1.45 -16.92
N VAL A 24 -7.65 1.09 -17.23
CA VAL A 24 -7.17 -0.31 -17.34
C VAL A 24 -6.68 -0.82 -15.99
N MET A 25 -6.05 0.04 -15.20
CA MET A 25 -5.47 -0.33 -13.91
C MET A 25 -5.66 0.77 -12.88
N SER A 26 -6.40 0.43 -11.83
CA SER A 26 -6.64 1.22 -10.63
C SER A 26 -6.21 0.37 -9.44
N VAL A 27 -5.18 0.81 -8.70
CA VAL A 27 -4.64 0.02 -7.58
C VAL A 27 -4.87 0.76 -6.27
N SER A 28 -5.58 0.06 -5.38
CA SER A 28 -5.83 0.49 -4.00
C SER A 28 -4.97 -0.34 -3.05
N VAL A 29 -4.42 0.32 -2.05
CA VAL A 29 -3.70 -0.27 -0.91
C VAL A 29 -4.65 -0.22 0.28
N LEU A 30 -4.88 -1.37 0.92
CA LEU A 30 -5.65 -1.47 2.16
C LEU A 30 -4.71 -1.69 3.33
N GLY A 31 -4.68 -0.76 4.27
CA GLY A 31 -4.04 -0.92 5.57
C GLY A 31 -5.11 -1.24 6.62
N ILE A 32 -5.00 -2.37 7.29
CA ILE A 32 -5.98 -2.84 8.28
C ILE A 32 -5.29 -2.85 9.64
N LEU A 33 -5.87 -2.13 10.60
CA LEU A 33 -5.42 -2.09 11.99
C LEU A 33 -6.52 -2.66 12.88
N GLU A 34 -6.20 -3.70 13.62
CA GLU A 34 -7.10 -4.36 14.55
C GLU A 34 -6.70 -4.01 15.99
N SER A 35 -7.70 -3.72 16.83
CA SER A 35 -7.52 -3.27 18.21
C SER A 35 -8.16 -4.24 19.18
N GLU A 36 -7.46 -4.56 20.27
CA GLU A 36 -7.99 -5.36 21.39
C GLU A 36 -9.02 -4.60 22.22
N ILE A 37 -9.12 -3.28 22.06
CA ILE A 37 -10.11 -2.42 22.72
C ILE A 37 -11.05 -1.76 21.70
N PRO A 38 -12.32 -1.46 22.07
CA PRO A 38 -13.23 -0.73 21.21
C PRO A 38 -12.66 0.61 20.77
N ILE A 39 -12.91 0.98 19.51
CA ILE A 39 -12.40 2.22 18.93
C ILE A 39 -13.36 3.37 19.23
N ASP A 40 -12.82 4.43 19.85
CA ASP A 40 -13.47 5.73 19.94
C ASP A 40 -13.10 6.58 18.73
N ASP A 41 -14.12 7.00 17.96
CA ASP A 41 -13.99 7.85 16.78
C ASP A 41 -14.26 9.32 17.06
N SER A 42 -14.51 9.70 18.32
CA SER A 42 -14.79 11.09 18.71
C SER A 42 -13.73 12.09 18.24
N GLN A 43 -12.47 11.65 18.17
CA GLN A 43 -11.34 12.48 17.74
C GLN A 43 -10.91 12.25 16.28
N ALA A 44 -11.58 11.37 15.53
CA ALA A 44 -11.16 10.98 14.18
C ALA A 44 -11.03 12.19 13.25
N THR A 45 -12.01 13.10 13.26
CA THR A 45 -11.98 14.31 12.43
C THR A 45 -10.81 15.23 12.77
N ALA A 46 -10.52 15.43 14.06
CA ALA A 46 -9.41 16.26 14.51
C ALA A 46 -8.06 15.64 14.11
N LEU A 47 -7.88 14.34 14.37
CA LEU A 47 -6.66 13.62 13.98
C LEU A 47 -6.42 13.67 12.47
N ILE A 48 -7.47 13.58 11.66
CA ILE A 48 -7.33 13.68 10.20
C ILE A 48 -6.87 15.09 9.81
N LYS A 49 -7.52 16.15 10.34
CA LYS A 49 -7.20 17.54 9.98
C LYS A 49 -5.84 17.99 10.47
N ASP A 50 -5.50 17.64 11.70
CA ASP A 50 -4.34 18.20 12.41
C ASP A 50 -3.09 17.31 12.32
N VAL A 51 -3.26 16.01 12.03
CA VAL A 51 -2.14 15.05 11.98
C VAL A 51 -1.99 14.42 10.59
N PHE A 52 -3.05 13.83 10.01
CA PHE A 52 -2.91 13.07 8.76
C PHE A 52 -2.72 13.96 7.52
N LEU A 53 -3.59 14.94 7.31
CA LEU A 53 -3.53 15.84 6.14
C LEU A 53 -2.21 16.61 6.05
N PRO A 54 -1.62 17.12 7.16
CA PRO A 54 -0.35 17.84 7.12
C PRO A 54 0.87 17.00 6.70
N ILE A 55 0.80 15.66 6.77
CA ILE A 55 1.94 14.79 6.40
C ILE A 55 2.37 15.03 4.95
N ASN A 56 1.42 15.19 4.03
CA ASN A 56 1.72 15.42 2.63
C ASN A 56 0.61 16.19 1.90
N PRO A 57 0.95 17.21 1.09
CA PRO A 57 -0.03 17.97 0.30
C PRO A 57 -0.92 17.11 -0.61
N ARG A 58 -0.47 15.93 -1.02
CA ARG A 58 -1.26 14.99 -1.83
C ARG A 58 -2.50 14.46 -1.12
N PHE A 59 -2.50 14.39 0.21
CA PHE A 59 -3.70 14.01 0.97
C PHE A 59 -4.79 15.08 0.93
N SER A 60 -4.43 16.32 0.58
CA SER A 60 -5.39 17.41 0.31
C SER A 60 -5.45 17.76 -1.17
N SER A 61 -5.14 16.83 -2.07
CA SER A 61 -5.12 17.10 -3.51
C SER A 61 -5.92 16.09 -4.32
N ILE A 62 -6.49 16.56 -5.42
CA ILE A 62 -7.20 15.76 -6.42
C ILE A 62 -6.42 15.69 -7.72
N MET A 63 -6.65 14.63 -8.50
CA MET A 63 -6.09 14.52 -9.85
C MET A 63 -7.00 15.18 -10.88
N VAL A 64 -6.40 16.08 -11.67
CA VAL A 64 -7.06 16.89 -12.69
C VAL A 64 -6.35 16.75 -14.02
N ILE A 65 -7.06 16.99 -15.12
CA ILE A 65 -6.51 16.90 -16.47
C ILE A 65 -6.22 18.31 -16.99
N GLY A 66 -4.96 18.59 -17.29
CA GLY A 66 -4.51 19.84 -17.91
C GLY A 66 -4.70 19.85 -19.43
N LYS A 67 -4.41 20.99 -20.06
CA LYS A 67 -4.68 21.28 -21.49
C LYS A 67 -4.09 20.27 -22.48
N LYS A 68 -2.99 19.60 -22.13
CA LYS A 68 -2.29 18.61 -22.99
C LYS A 68 -2.60 17.15 -22.60
N GLY A 69 -3.66 16.91 -21.83
CA GLY A 69 -3.97 15.57 -21.29
C GLY A 69 -3.08 15.14 -20.12
N ALA A 70 -2.06 15.94 -19.77
CA ALA A 70 -1.21 15.71 -18.61
C ALA A 70 -2.02 15.78 -17.32
N ARG A 71 -1.84 14.79 -16.46
CA ARG A 71 -2.49 14.78 -15.14
C ARG A 71 -1.66 15.54 -14.13
N LYS A 72 -2.33 16.36 -13.34
CA LYS A 72 -1.70 17.20 -12.31
C LYS A 72 -2.42 17.05 -10.97
N TRP A 73 -1.73 17.39 -9.89
CA TRP A 73 -2.30 17.51 -8.56
C TRP A 73 -2.82 18.92 -8.34
N LYS A 74 -4.09 19.04 -7.94
CA LYS A 74 -4.72 20.31 -7.54
C LYS A 74 -5.09 20.20 -6.06
N LYS A 75 -4.56 21.09 -5.24
CA LYS A 75 -4.94 21.18 -3.82
C LYS A 75 -6.40 21.62 -3.70
N VAL A 76 -7.12 21.00 -2.78
CA VAL A 76 -8.52 21.27 -2.46
C VAL A 76 -8.71 21.35 -0.94
N GLU A 77 -9.81 21.96 -0.52
CA GLU A 77 -10.30 21.81 0.84
C GLU A 77 -10.92 20.42 1.00
N VAL A 78 -10.63 19.77 2.13
CA VAL A 78 -11.06 18.39 2.38
C VAL A 78 -12.25 18.39 3.33
N GLU A 79 -13.39 17.93 2.84
CA GLU A 79 -14.57 17.60 3.65
C GLU A 79 -14.38 16.21 4.28
N VAL A 80 -13.81 16.15 5.49
CA VAL A 80 -13.39 14.91 6.17
C VAL A 80 -14.53 13.90 6.33
N GLU A 81 -15.75 14.39 6.50
CA GLU A 81 -16.97 13.61 6.68
C GLU A 81 -17.27 12.73 5.45
N ASN A 82 -16.82 13.14 4.26
CA ASN A 82 -16.95 12.34 3.04
C ASN A 82 -15.92 11.20 2.95
N HIS A 83 -14.85 11.27 3.73
CA HIS A 83 -13.74 10.31 3.71
C HIS A 83 -13.75 9.34 4.89
N VAL A 84 -14.47 9.66 5.97
CA VAL A 84 -14.58 8.82 7.17
C VAL A 84 -15.91 8.08 7.15
N HIS A 85 -15.83 6.76 7.08
CA HIS A 85 -17.00 5.89 7.04
C HIS A 85 -17.08 5.06 8.32
N VAL A 86 -18.17 5.24 9.06
CA VAL A 86 -18.50 4.43 10.24
C VAL A 86 -19.71 3.59 9.92
N PRO A 87 -19.53 2.46 9.21
CA PRO A 87 -20.66 1.59 8.86
C PRO A 87 -21.32 1.02 10.12
N SER A 88 -22.64 1.20 10.22
CA SER A 88 -23.46 0.63 11.29
C SER A 88 -23.87 -0.79 10.93
N PHE A 89 -23.50 -1.75 11.76
CA PHE A 89 -23.84 -3.16 11.55
C PHE A 89 -25.02 -3.55 12.43
N SER A 90 -26.21 -3.52 11.82
CA SER A 90 -27.43 -4.03 12.47
C SER A 90 -27.61 -5.49 12.06
N SER A 91 -27.34 -6.44 12.96
CA SER A 91 -27.90 -7.78 12.77
C SER A 91 -29.41 -7.69 12.94
N PRO A 92 -30.24 -8.28 12.06
CA PRO A 92 -31.69 -8.29 12.22
C PRO A 92 -32.15 -8.95 13.55
N LYS A 93 -31.24 -9.62 14.28
CA LYS A 93 -31.50 -10.30 15.56
C LYS A 93 -30.93 -9.59 16.80
N GLY A 94 -30.42 -8.36 16.69
CA GLY A 94 -30.02 -7.55 17.86
C GLY A 94 -28.71 -7.94 18.57
N SER A 95 -28.09 -9.07 18.23
CA SER A 95 -26.72 -9.42 18.62
C SER A 95 -26.09 -10.29 17.54
N SER A 96 -25.00 -9.84 16.91
CA SER A 96 -24.20 -10.68 16.02
C SER A 96 -23.12 -11.40 16.81
N SER A 97 -22.96 -12.69 16.53
CA SER A 97 -21.83 -13.47 17.06
C SER A 97 -20.50 -12.97 16.46
N PRO A 98 -19.36 -13.14 17.17
CA PRO A 98 -18.04 -12.77 16.63
C PRO A 98 -17.76 -13.40 15.26
N SER A 99 -18.16 -14.65 15.03
CA SER A 99 -18.00 -15.33 13.74
C SER A 99 -18.83 -14.72 12.60
N GLU A 100 -20.02 -14.19 12.90
CA GLU A 100 -20.82 -13.45 11.91
C GLU A 100 -20.15 -12.11 11.58
N ASN A 101 -19.57 -11.45 12.58
CA ASN A 101 -18.82 -10.20 12.39
C ASN A 101 -17.54 -10.43 11.57
N ASP A 102 -16.87 -11.57 11.70
CA ASP A 102 -15.70 -11.92 10.86
C ASP A 102 -16.09 -12.05 9.38
N SER A 103 -17.16 -12.80 9.11
CA SER A 103 -17.68 -13.00 7.76
C SER A 103 -18.12 -11.68 7.16
N PHE A 104 -18.78 -10.86 7.97
CA PHE A 104 -19.17 -9.51 7.62
C PHE A 104 -17.95 -8.64 7.26
N LEU A 105 -16.94 -8.58 8.12
CA LEU A 105 -15.73 -7.78 7.89
C LEU A 105 -15.03 -8.19 6.59
N LYS A 106 -14.91 -9.50 6.33
CA LYS A 106 -14.35 -10.01 5.07
C LYS A 106 -15.16 -9.57 3.84
N SER A 107 -16.49 -9.62 3.93
CA SER A 107 -17.37 -9.16 2.86
C SER A 107 -17.24 -7.65 2.64
N TYR A 108 -17.20 -6.87 3.72
CA TYR A 108 -17.04 -5.42 3.68
C TYR A 108 -15.70 -5.01 3.05
N ILE A 109 -14.59 -5.59 3.50
CA ILE A 109 -13.27 -5.38 2.90
C ILE A 109 -13.29 -5.74 1.42
N SER A 110 -13.92 -6.86 1.06
CA SER A 110 -14.03 -7.29 -0.32
C SER A 110 -14.87 -6.35 -1.19
N GLN A 111 -15.86 -5.67 -0.60
CA GLN A 111 -16.67 -4.67 -1.27
C GLN A 111 -15.87 -3.38 -1.48
N ILE A 112 -15.28 -2.80 -0.43
CA ILE A 112 -14.56 -1.52 -0.53
C ILE A 112 -13.30 -1.65 -1.40
N ALA A 113 -12.67 -2.83 -1.45
CA ALA A 113 -11.54 -3.12 -2.33
C ALA A 113 -11.91 -2.99 -3.82
N LYS A 114 -13.17 -3.28 -4.18
CA LYS A 114 -13.69 -3.21 -5.56
C LYS A 114 -14.21 -1.82 -5.92
N GLN A 115 -14.57 -1.02 -4.93
CA GLN A 115 -15.17 0.28 -5.16
C GLN A 115 -14.10 1.29 -5.59
N PRO A 116 -14.25 1.95 -6.75
CA PRO A 116 -13.36 3.04 -7.14
C PRO A 116 -13.53 4.23 -6.20
N PHE A 117 -12.50 5.05 -6.06
CA PHE A 117 -12.60 6.30 -5.31
C PHE A 117 -13.58 7.27 -5.99
N PRO A 118 -14.36 8.06 -5.22
CA PRO A 118 -15.18 9.13 -5.74
C PRO A 118 -14.38 10.13 -6.58
N GLN A 119 -14.99 10.65 -7.64
CA GLN A 119 -14.35 11.71 -8.43
C GLN A 119 -14.42 13.04 -7.69
N GLY A 120 -13.35 13.84 -7.78
CA GLY A 120 -13.31 15.18 -7.20
C GLY A 120 -12.96 15.21 -5.71
N GLN A 121 -12.57 14.08 -5.14
CA GLN A 121 -12.10 13.96 -3.76
C GLN A 121 -10.66 13.42 -3.71
N PRO A 122 -9.88 13.75 -2.66
CA PRO A 122 -8.61 13.10 -2.40
C PRO A 122 -8.72 11.57 -2.37
N LEU A 123 -7.67 10.88 -2.80
CA LEU A 123 -7.74 9.45 -3.12
C LEU A 123 -7.47 8.54 -1.92
N TRP A 124 -8.14 8.82 -0.81
CA TRP A 124 -8.04 8.04 0.42
C TRP A 124 -9.38 8.03 1.15
N GLU A 125 -9.64 6.95 1.87
CA GLU A 125 -10.83 6.72 2.72
C GLU A 125 -10.37 6.06 4.02
N VAL A 126 -11.06 6.36 5.12
CA VAL A 126 -10.88 5.72 6.43
C VAL A 126 -12.19 5.08 6.84
N HIS A 127 -12.17 3.79 7.14
CA HIS A 127 -13.34 3.06 7.60
C HIS A 127 -13.14 2.59 9.03
N ILE A 128 -14.07 2.92 9.92
CA ILE A 128 -14.00 2.58 11.35
C ILE A 128 -15.09 1.55 11.65
N ILE A 129 -14.67 0.32 11.92
CA ILE A 129 -15.51 -0.84 12.19
C ILE A 129 -15.57 -1.03 13.70
N LYS A 130 -16.73 -0.76 14.29
CA LYS A 130 -16.95 -0.81 15.75
C LYS A 130 -17.47 -2.14 16.26
N CYS A 131 -17.77 -3.10 15.38
CA CYS A 131 -18.24 -4.41 15.82
C CYS A 131 -17.06 -5.31 16.24
N PRO A 132 -17.16 -6.02 17.37
CA PRO A 132 -16.14 -6.98 17.76
C PRO A 132 -16.11 -8.20 16.84
N THR A 133 -14.93 -8.56 16.35
CA THR A 133 -14.62 -9.79 15.61
C THR A 133 -14.12 -10.88 16.57
N SER A 134 -13.75 -12.05 16.05
CA SER A 134 -13.10 -13.09 16.87
C SER A 134 -11.72 -12.68 17.38
N GLU A 135 -11.01 -11.82 16.63
CA GLU A 135 -9.63 -11.42 16.91
C GLU A 135 -9.49 -9.99 17.48
N ALA A 136 -10.52 -9.14 17.35
CA ALA A 136 -10.43 -7.72 17.70
C ALA A 136 -11.75 -7.14 18.24
N GLN A 137 -11.67 -6.09 19.06
CA GLN A 137 -12.83 -5.33 19.52
C GLN A 137 -13.19 -4.16 18.59
N GLY A 138 -12.28 -3.78 17.69
CA GLY A 138 -12.55 -2.83 16.61
C GLY A 138 -11.48 -2.86 15.55
N THR A 139 -11.81 -2.36 14.35
CA THR A 139 -10.91 -2.34 13.19
C THR A 139 -10.93 -0.98 12.51
N VAL A 140 -9.76 -0.43 12.18
CA VAL A 140 -9.62 0.72 11.26
C VAL A 140 -9.07 0.21 9.94
N ILE A 141 -9.70 0.62 8.83
CA ILE A 141 -9.23 0.31 7.48
C ILE A 141 -8.90 1.62 6.77
N PHE A 142 -7.64 1.78 6.39
CA PHE A 142 -7.18 2.83 5.48
C PHE A 142 -7.23 2.29 4.06
N LYS A 143 -8.03 2.90 3.20
CA LYS A 143 -8.04 2.62 1.77
C LYS A 143 -7.36 3.78 1.04
N LEU A 144 -6.21 3.51 0.44
CA LEU A 144 -5.32 4.52 -0.14
C LEU A 144 -5.05 4.19 -1.60
N HIS A 145 -5.14 5.16 -2.51
CA HIS A 145 -4.77 4.92 -3.91
C HIS A 145 -3.25 4.89 -4.08
N HIS A 146 -2.71 3.92 -4.83
CA HIS A 146 -1.26 3.74 -5.02
C HIS A 146 -0.57 4.92 -5.73
N ALA A 147 -1.35 5.78 -6.40
CA ALA A 147 -0.83 7.02 -6.97
C ALA A 147 -0.36 8.05 -5.91
N LEU A 148 -0.79 7.92 -4.65
CA LEU A 148 -0.36 8.79 -3.56
C LEU A 148 1.11 8.56 -3.19
N GLY A 149 1.52 7.29 -3.17
CA GLY A 149 2.87 6.86 -2.81
C GLY A 149 3.06 5.35 -2.97
N ASP A 150 4.31 4.90 -2.88
CA ASP A 150 4.63 3.48 -2.77
C ASP A 150 4.28 2.93 -1.38
N GLY A 151 4.29 1.61 -1.23
CA GLY A 151 3.94 0.96 0.04
C GLY A 151 4.82 1.40 1.22
N TYR A 152 6.10 1.69 0.98
CA TYR A 152 7.01 2.17 2.03
C TYR A 152 6.61 3.55 2.53
N SER A 153 6.38 4.49 1.62
CA SER A 153 6.00 5.86 1.92
C SER A 153 4.62 5.93 2.58
N LEU A 154 3.67 5.10 2.14
CA LEU A 154 2.32 5.03 2.73
C LEU A 154 2.37 4.45 4.15
N VAL A 155 3.12 3.38 4.39
CA VAL A 155 3.32 2.83 5.74
C VAL A 155 4.01 3.86 6.64
N GLY A 156 5.05 4.54 6.13
CA GLY A 156 5.71 5.62 6.86
C GLY A 156 4.76 6.77 7.23
N ALA A 157 3.89 7.18 6.31
CA ALA A 157 2.88 8.21 6.57
C ALA A 157 1.91 7.76 7.68
N LEU A 158 1.36 6.55 7.60
CA LEU A 158 0.46 6.02 8.65
C LEU A 158 1.15 5.93 10.01
N LEU A 159 2.41 5.48 10.06
CA LEU A 159 3.17 5.39 11.30
C LEU A 159 3.51 6.76 11.89
N SER A 160 3.63 7.80 11.05
CA SER A 160 3.84 9.17 11.52
C SER A 160 2.61 9.80 12.19
N CYS A 161 1.43 9.21 11.99
CA CYS A 161 0.22 9.57 12.75
C CYS A 161 0.20 8.98 14.17
N LEU A 162 1.09 8.05 14.47
CA LEU A 162 1.10 7.35 15.75
C LEU A 162 2.09 8.01 16.72
N GLN A 163 1.79 7.85 18.00
CA GLN A 163 2.65 8.25 19.10
C GLN A 163 3.05 7.01 19.90
N ARG A 164 4.12 7.09 20.68
CA ARG A 164 4.51 5.97 21.53
C ARG A 164 3.51 5.81 22.69
N ALA A 165 3.23 4.56 23.05
CA ALA A 165 2.33 4.25 24.15
C ALA A 165 2.93 4.56 25.54
N ASP A 166 4.26 4.54 25.67
CA ASP A 166 4.96 4.82 26.92
C ASP A 166 5.25 6.32 27.13
N ASP A 167 5.55 7.05 26.05
CA ASP A 167 5.75 8.50 26.07
C ASP A 167 5.26 9.15 24.77
N PRO A 168 4.04 9.74 24.76
CA PRO A 168 3.46 10.36 23.58
C PRO A 168 4.21 11.58 23.04
N SER A 169 5.11 12.18 23.84
CA SER A 169 5.91 13.34 23.41
C SER A 169 7.06 12.97 22.46
N LEU A 170 7.40 11.68 22.40
CA LEU A 170 8.48 11.15 21.59
C LEU A 170 7.91 10.53 20.30
N PRO A 171 8.62 10.69 19.16
CA PRO A 171 8.21 10.06 17.91
C PRO A 171 8.31 8.53 18.01
N VAL A 172 7.55 7.83 17.17
CA VAL A 172 7.66 6.37 17.05
C VAL A 172 9.08 5.98 16.67
N THR A 173 9.70 5.14 17.49
CA THR A 173 11.06 4.66 17.28
C THR A 173 11.04 3.26 16.65
N PHE A 174 11.79 3.08 15.58
CA PHE A 174 12.03 1.76 14.99
C PHE A 174 13.33 1.17 15.53
N PRO A 175 13.39 -0.16 15.72
CA PRO A 175 14.64 -0.82 16.08
C PRO A 175 15.71 -0.54 15.03
N SER A 176 16.90 -0.13 15.47
CA SER A 176 18.03 0.04 14.57
C SER A 176 18.38 -1.30 13.92
N VAL A 177 18.56 -1.31 12.60
CA VAL A 177 19.13 -2.48 11.92
C VAL A 177 20.57 -2.62 12.40
N ASN A 178 20.79 -3.53 13.35
CA ASN A 178 22.13 -4.00 13.66
C ASN A 178 22.63 -4.63 12.36
N LYS A 179 23.52 -3.93 11.64
CA LYS A 179 24.30 -4.54 10.58
C LYS A 179 24.95 -5.76 11.24
N PHE A 180 24.58 -6.97 10.81
CA PHE A 180 25.38 -8.13 11.17
C PHE A 180 26.79 -7.78 10.76
N SER A 181 27.67 -7.63 11.74
CA SER A 181 29.08 -7.51 11.51
C SER A 181 29.51 -8.85 10.90
N SER A 182 29.44 -8.95 9.58
CA SER A 182 30.33 -9.84 8.84
C SER A 182 31.73 -9.25 9.01
N ALA A 183 32.31 -9.50 10.19
CA ALA A 183 33.72 -9.35 10.42
C ALA A 183 34.40 -10.43 9.58
N ASN A 184 34.78 -10.04 8.37
CA ASN A 184 35.98 -10.54 7.72
C ASN A 184 36.50 -9.43 6.80
N ASN A 185 37.13 -8.42 7.42
CA ASN A 185 38.08 -7.56 6.73
C ASN A 185 39.32 -8.42 6.47
N ASP A 186 39.27 -9.26 5.45
CA ASP A 186 40.47 -9.84 4.85
C ASP A 186 40.95 -8.81 3.82
N ASP A 187 41.80 -7.90 4.31
CA ASP A 187 42.43 -6.83 3.55
C ASP A 187 43.42 -7.45 2.56
N ARG A 188 42.89 -7.93 1.43
CA ARG A 188 43.71 -8.43 0.32
C ARG A 188 43.87 -7.33 -0.71
N ASN A 189 45.05 -6.73 -0.65
CA ASN A 189 45.63 -5.89 -1.69
C ASN A 189 45.64 -6.65 -3.04
N ILE A 190 44.63 -6.41 -3.89
CA ILE A 190 44.57 -6.97 -5.25
C ILE A 190 44.98 -5.85 -6.20
N GLY A 191 46.24 -5.89 -6.62
CA GLY A 191 46.76 -5.04 -7.68
C GLY A 191 45.92 -5.18 -8.95
N LEU A 192 45.67 -4.05 -9.62
CA LEU A 192 45.01 -4.01 -10.94
C LEU A 192 45.83 -4.79 -11.98
N PRO A 193 45.22 -5.76 -12.70
CA PRO A 193 45.59 -6.03 -14.07
C PRO A 193 44.51 -5.47 -15.00
N LYS A 194 44.98 -4.87 -16.10
CA LYS A 194 44.19 -4.40 -17.25
C LYS A 194 43.15 -5.45 -17.68
N VAL A 195 41.86 -5.16 -17.49
CA VAL A 195 40.75 -5.87 -18.15
C VAL A 195 39.93 -4.84 -18.93
N VAL A 196 40.31 -4.58 -20.17
CA VAL A 196 39.50 -3.78 -21.12
C VAL A 196 38.85 -4.67 -22.20
N SER A 197 39.06 -5.99 -22.19
CA SER A 197 38.54 -6.87 -23.25
C SER A 197 37.31 -7.72 -22.87
N GLY A 198 36.68 -7.51 -21.71
CA GLY A 198 35.57 -8.36 -21.22
C GLY A 198 34.22 -7.67 -21.00
N CYS A 199 34.17 -6.34 -20.94
CA CYS A 199 32.96 -5.61 -20.53
C CYS A 199 31.98 -5.27 -21.68
N PHE A 200 32.39 -5.43 -22.95
CA PHE A 200 31.53 -5.08 -24.09
C PHE A 200 30.41 -6.11 -24.34
N LEU A 201 30.67 -7.40 -24.16
CA LEU A 201 29.68 -8.47 -24.39
C LEU A 201 28.50 -8.44 -23.39
N PRO A 202 28.72 -8.29 -22.06
CA PRO A 202 27.63 -8.16 -21.10
C PRO A 202 26.78 -6.91 -21.36
N LEU A 203 27.42 -5.78 -21.69
CA LEU A 203 26.71 -4.52 -21.94
C LEU A 203 25.83 -4.60 -23.20
N VAL A 204 26.33 -5.22 -24.27
CA VAL A 204 25.55 -5.44 -25.50
C VAL A 204 24.38 -6.39 -25.25
N ASN A 205 24.58 -7.45 -24.48
CA ASN A 205 23.47 -8.34 -24.09
C ASN A 205 22.44 -7.60 -23.24
N THR A 206 22.85 -6.79 -22.25
CA THR A 206 21.92 -5.98 -21.46
C THR A 206 21.14 -4.98 -22.33
N VAL A 207 21.80 -4.28 -23.26
CA VAL A 207 21.12 -3.33 -24.16
C VAL A 207 20.19 -4.06 -25.13
N ARG A 208 20.60 -5.21 -25.67
CA ARG A 208 19.76 -6.04 -26.55
C ARG A 208 18.57 -6.62 -25.81
N ASP A 209 18.77 -7.10 -24.59
CA ASP A 209 17.72 -7.71 -23.77
C ASP A 209 16.75 -6.61 -23.28
N PHE A 210 17.26 -5.43 -22.90
CA PHE A 210 16.43 -4.26 -22.61
C PHE A 210 15.64 -3.81 -23.85
N GLY A 211 16.30 -3.63 -25.00
CA GLY A 211 15.65 -3.23 -26.26
C GLY A 211 14.62 -4.26 -26.74
N GLY A 212 14.95 -5.55 -26.63
CA GLY A 212 14.04 -6.66 -26.92
C GLY A 212 12.86 -6.70 -25.95
N SER A 213 13.06 -6.38 -24.67
CA SER A 213 11.99 -6.32 -23.67
C SER A 213 11.07 -5.13 -23.91
N VAL A 214 11.61 -3.97 -24.26
CA VAL A 214 10.85 -2.78 -24.67
C VAL A 214 10.04 -3.08 -25.93
N LEU A 215 10.64 -3.71 -26.95
CA LEU A 215 9.96 -4.07 -28.19
C LEU A 215 8.84 -5.10 -27.95
N LYS A 216 9.10 -6.13 -27.13
CA LYS A 216 8.08 -7.11 -26.72
C LYS A 216 6.93 -6.44 -25.97
N SER A 217 7.24 -5.60 -24.99
CA SER A 217 6.24 -4.90 -24.18
C SER A 217 5.38 -3.91 -24.97
N THR A 218 5.87 -3.35 -26.07
CA THR A 218 5.17 -2.28 -26.82
C THR A 218 4.50 -2.81 -28.09
N CYS A 219 5.11 -3.79 -28.76
CA CYS A 219 4.73 -4.21 -30.10
C CYS A 219 4.04 -5.58 -30.14
N PHE A 220 4.26 -6.42 -29.14
CA PHE A 220 3.67 -7.76 -29.07
C PHE A 220 2.63 -7.79 -27.96
N LYS A 221 1.41 -8.18 -28.34
CA LYS A 221 0.40 -8.53 -27.35
C LYS A 221 0.91 -9.80 -26.66
N ASP A 222 1.04 -9.79 -25.33
CA ASP A 222 1.41 -11.02 -24.63
C ASP A 222 0.44 -12.15 -25.00
N ASP A 223 0.81 -13.39 -24.74
CA ASP A 223 -0.12 -14.51 -24.86
C ASP A 223 -1.15 -14.49 -23.73
N LEU A 224 -2.27 -15.18 -23.92
CA LEU A 224 -3.21 -15.44 -22.83
C LEU A 224 -2.57 -16.46 -21.89
N SER A 225 -2.45 -16.10 -20.62
CA SER A 225 -1.94 -16.98 -19.57
C SER A 225 -3.03 -17.17 -18.51
N PRO A 226 -2.93 -18.18 -17.63
CA PRO A 226 -3.86 -18.33 -16.49
C PRO A 226 -3.97 -17.06 -15.63
N ILE A 227 -2.92 -16.24 -15.62
CA ILE A 227 -2.84 -14.93 -14.96
C ILE A 227 -3.43 -13.82 -15.85
N ARG A 228 -3.16 -13.85 -17.17
CA ARG A 228 -3.68 -12.91 -18.16
C ARG A 228 -4.96 -13.44 -18.81
N CYS A 229 -6.06 -13.33 -18.05
CA CYS A 229 -7.39 -13.66 -18.53
C CYS A 229 -7.95 -12.47 -19.35
N GLY A 230 -8.30 -12.69 -20.62
CA GLY A 230 -8.82 -11.66 -21.52
C GLY A 230 -10.22 -11.12 -21.19
N LEU A 231 -10.66 -11.22 -19.94
CA LEU A 231 -11.91 -10.68 -19.46
C LEU A 231 -11.63 -9.30 -18.85
N GLU A 232 -12.16 -8.24 -19.48
CA GLU A 232 -12.05 -6.85 -18.97
C GLU A 232 -12.86 -6.60 -17.69
N SER A 233 -13.58 -7.60 -17.19
CA SER A 233 -14.41 -7.54 -16.00
C SER A 233 -13.62 -7.99 -14.76
N PHE A 234 -13.50 -7.10 -13.78
CA PHE A 234 -12.96 -7.37 -12.46
C PHE A 234 -13.55 -8.68 -11.90
N ARG A 235 -12.70 -9.69 -11.69
CA ARG A 235 -13.09 -10.96 -11.07
C ARG A 235 -13.64 -10.71 -9.65
N PRO A 236 -14.47 -11.61 -9.11
CA PRO A 236 -14.86 -11.56 -7.71
C PRO A 236 -13.61 -11.64 -6.83
N PHE A 237 -13.23 -10.50 -6.24
CA PHE A 237 -12.26 -10.46 -5.13
C PHE A 237 -12.92 -11.04 -3.88
N SER A 238 -12.25 -12.00 -3.25
CA SER A 238 -12.62 -12.67 -2.00
C SER A 238 -11.40 -12.65 -1.08
N LEU A 239 -11.59 -12.18 0.15
CA LEU A 239 -10.54 -12.12 1.16
C LEU A 239 -10.45 -13.43 1.94
N SER A 240 -9.27 -14.05 1.93
CA SER A 240 -8.89 -15.11 2.86
C SER A 240 -7.76 -14.61 3.75
N ALA A 241 -7.82 -14.90 5.04
CA ALA A 241 -6.84 -14.46 6.02
C ALA A 241 -6.38 -15.67 6.84
N ILE A 242 -5.07 -15.74 7.09
CA ILE A 242 -4.44 -16.73 7.96
C ILE A 242 -3.59 -15.95 8.95
N SER A 243 -3.82 -16.19 10.24
CA SER A 243 -3.09 -15.52 11.32
C SER A 243 -1.90 -16.39 11.75
N PHE A 244 -0.74 -15.76 11.88
CA PHE A 244 0.48 -16.40 12.39
C PHE A 244 0.97 -15.65 13.62
N SER A 245 1.28 -16.40 14.69
CA SER A 245 1.94 -15.82 15.87
C SER A 245 3.34 -15.33 15.50
N LEU A 246 3.65 -14.09 15.89
CA LEU A 246 4.99 -13.51 15.73
C LEU A 246 6.06 -14.32 16.48
N ASP A 247 5.72 -14.94 17.60
CA ASP A 247 6.67 -15.76 18.37
C ASP A 247 7.05 -17.02 17.60
N ARG A 248 6.10 -17.66 16.91
CA ARG A 248 6.39 -18.77 16.00
C ARG A 248 7.29 -18.34 14.84
N ILE A 249 7.02 -17.18 14.23
CA ILE A 249 7.87 -16.64 13.16
C ILE A 249 9.30 -16.40 13.67
N LYS A 250 9.45 -15.80 14.86
CA LYS A 250 10.75 -15.57 15.51
C LYS A 250 11.47 -16.88 15.86
N GLU A 251 10.73 -17.91 16.27
CA GLU A 251 11.28 -19.24 16.54
C GLU A 251 11.83 -19.89 15.26
N ILE A 252 11.06 -19.89 14.18
CA ILE A 252 11.49 -20.43 12.87
C ILE A 252 12.73 -19.68 12.37
N LYS A 253 12.68 -18.34 12.43
CA LYS A 253 13.83 -17.47 12.11
C LYS A 253 15.08 -17.92 12.87
N SER A 254 14.95 -18.14 14.17
CA SER A 254 16.08 -18.51 15.05
C SER A 254 16.60 -19.92 14.77
N ARG A 255 15.72 -20.90 14.53
CA ARG A 255 16.09 -22.28 14.20
C ARG A 255 16.78 -22.39 12.84
N LEU A 256 16.29 -21.67 11.84
CA LEU A 256 16.82 -21.70 10.47
C LEU A 256 17.95 -20.70 10.24
N ARG A 257 18.24 -19.81 11.20
CA ARG A 257 19.25 -18.74 11.10
C ARG A 257 19.05 -17.82 9.88
N VAL A 258 17.79 -17.52 9.57
CA VAL A 258 17.39 -16.63 8.47
C VAL A 258 16.79 -15.32 9.02
N THR A 259 16.34 -14.43 8.16
CA THR A 259 15.61 -13.21 8.55
C THR A 259 14.10 -13.47 8.66
N ILE A 260 13.36 -12.53 9.27
CA ILE A 260 11.89 -12.61 9.30
C ILE A 260 11.33 -12.58 7.88
N ASN A 261 11.90 -11.75 7.00
CA ASN A 261 11.47 -11.63 5.62
C ASN A 261 11.60 -12.96 4.88
N ASP A 262 12.68 -13.72 5.11
CA ASP A 262 12.87 -15.03 4.49
C ASP A 262 11.77 -16.02 4.92
N VAL A 263 11.39 -16.02 6.21
CA VAL A 263 10.31 -16.86 6.72
C VAL A 263 8.98 -16.48 6.09
N ILE A 264 8.63 -15.19 6.07
CA ILE A 264 7.38 -14.70 5.48
C ILE A 264 7.32 -15.01 3.98
N MET A 265 8.42 -14.78 3.25
CA MET A 265 8.51 -15.10 1.83
C MET A 265 8.34 -16.61 1.58
N GLY A 266 8.93 -17.46 2.43
CA GLY A 266 8.75 -18.91 2.35
C GLY A 266 7.30 -19.35 2.57
N VAL A 267 6.60 -18.74 3.53
CA VAL A 267 5.17 -19.00 3.79
C VAL A 267 4.33 -18.57 2.59
N ILE A 268 4.55 -17.37 2.06
CA ILE A 268 3.80 -16.85 0.90
C ILE A 268 4.01 -17.75 -0.32
N PHE A 269 5.28 -18.13 -0.60
CA PHE A 269 5.62 -18.96 -1.75
C PHE A 269 4.99 -20.35 -1.70
N LEU A 270 4.85 -20.94 -0.51
CA LEU A 270 4.21 -22.25 -0.34
C LEU A 270 2.68 -22.18 -0.26
N ALA A 271 2.12 -21.01 0.05
CA ALA A 271 0.68 -20.81 0.18
C ALA A 271 -0.03 -20.50 -1.16
N THR A 272 0.72 -20.13 -2.20
CA THR A 272 0.24 -19.87 -3.57
C THR A 272 0.48 -21.07 -4.48
#